data_AF-A0A965J1U4-F1
#
_entry.id   AF-A0A965J1U4-F1
#
_cell.length_a   1.000
_cell.length_b   1.000
_cell.length_c   1.000
_cell.angle_alpha   90.00
_cell.angle_beta   90.00
_cell.angle_gamma   90.00
#
_symmetry.space_group_name_H-M   'P 1'
#
loop_
_entity.id
_entity.type
_entity.pdbx_description
1 polymer ?
#
loop_
_entity_poly.entity_id
_entity_poly.type
_entity_poly.pdbx_seq_one_letter_code
_entity_poly.pdbx_strand_id
1 'polypeptide(L)'
;MKRLLETLIKLRFYVLSLLFLLFGWIPFLLENSAELTQESLQENFTNLEKEARQTGLSIYEDILDGKTPSINSTSFFVHIYQGDSLIYWNSNKLPISKYAQPQFPTNGRAQLQNGWYYAVLKEDERFKVCVSFLIKQKYSYNNASLVNSVNPSLSRFNFDIGLQEEEGLLIRDENNNFVFSAIQSEQDKLWSLTNGFWSYALL
;
A
#
# COMPACT_ATOMS: atom_id res chain seq x y z
N MET A 1 -14.04 41.52 33.63
CA MET A 1 -14.66 40.43 32.82
C MET A 1 -15.86 40.92 31.99
N LYS A 2 -16.90 41.55 32.59
CA LYS A 2 -18.09 42.03 31.86
C LYS A 2 -17.80 43.02 30.70
N ARG A 3 -16.90 43.99 30.92
CA ARG A 3 -16.49 44.96 29.87
C ARG A 3 -15.84 44.32 28.64
N LEU A 4 -15.02 43.29 28.83
CA LEU A 4 -14.38 42.55 27.73
C LEU A 4 -15.41 41.76 26.92
N LEU A 5 -16.40 41.18 27.60
CA LEU A 5 -17.49 40.46 26.97
C LEU A 5 -18.38 41.39 26.12
N GLU A 6 -18.69 42.58 26.63
CA GLU A 6 -19.45 43.60 25.90
C GLU A 6 -18.70 44.10 24.66
N THR A 7 -17.38 44.30 24.74
CA THR A 7 -16.56 44.67 23.57
C THR A 7 -16.49 43.55 22.54
N LEU A 8 -16.39 42.29 22.97
CA LEU A 8 -16.42 41.12 22.09
C LEU A 8 -17.76 40.98 21.35
N ILE A 9 -18.88 41.24 22.02
CA ILE A 9 -20.22 41.20 21.42
C ILE A 9 -20.41 42.30 20.37
N LYS A 10 -19.88 43.51 20.61
CA LYS A 10 -19.92 44.60 19.61
C LYS A 10 -19.08 44.29 18.37
N LEU A 11 -17.98 43.56 18.54
CA LEU A 11 -17.08 43.14 17.48
C LEU A 11 -17.40 41.75 16.93
N ARG A 12 -18.59 41.19 17.23
CA ARG A 12 -18.96 39.80 16.92
C ARG A 12 -18.66 39.35 15.49
N PHE A 13 -18.87 40.22 14.50
CA PHE A 13 -18.61 39.89 13.09
C PHE A 13 -17.12 39.89 12.75
N TYR A 14 -16.33 40.78 13.36
CA TYR A 14 -14.87 40.81 13.20
C TYR A 14 -14.19 39.63 13.90
N VAL A 15 -14.68 39.26 15.09
CA VAL A 15 -14.21 38.08 15.82
C VAL A 15 -14.53 36.80 15.04
N LEU A 16 -15.73 36.72 14.44
CA LEU A 16 -16.12 35.60 13.59
C LEU A 16 -15.23 35.52 12.33
N SER A 17 -14.97 36.65 11.66
CA SER A 17 -14.07 36.69 10.50
C SER A 17 -12.64 36.29 10.85
N LEU A 18 -12.14 36.70 12.02
CA LEU A 18 -10.81 36.32 12.50
C LEU A 18 -10.74 34.82 12.79
N LEU A 19 -11.79 34.25 13.39
CA LEU A 19 -11.88 32.81 13.63
C LEU A 19 -11.90 32.02 12.31
N PHE A 20 -12.61 32.48 11.28
CA PHE A 20 -12.59 31.84 9.96
C PHE A 20 -11.22 31.93 9.29
N LEU A 21 -10.50 33.05 9.42
CA LEU A 21 -9.13 33.18 8.92
C LEU A 21 -8.17 32.24 9.66
N LEU A 22 -8.28 32.15 10.99
CA LEU A 22 -7.49 31.22 11.80
C LEU A 22 -7.82 29.77 11.47
N PHE A 23 -9.10 29.41 11.33
CA PHE A 23 -9.52 28.07 10.93
C PHE A 23 -9.06 27.70 9.52
N GLY A 24 -9.04 28.66 8.60
CA GLY A 24 -8.48 28.47 7.26
C GLY A 24 -6.96 28.27 7.24
N TRP A 25 -6.26 28.68 8.29
CA TRP A 25 -4.81 28.48 8.45
C TRP A 25 -4.44 27.20 9.20
N ILE A 26 -5.39 26.59 9.94
CA ILE A 26 -5.18 25.31 10.63
C ILE A 26 -4.71 24.21 9.66
N PRO A 27 -5.23 24.05 8.43
CA PRO A 27 -4.74 23.05 7.48
C PRO A 27 -3.26 23.23 7.12
N PHE A 28 -2.80 24.48 6.97
CA PHE A 28 -1.40 24.80 6.65
C PHE A 28 -0.47 24.57 7.85
N LEU A 29 -0.95 24.81 9.07
CA LEU A 29 -0.20 24.53 10.31
C LEU A 29 -0.17 23.03 10.65
N LEU A 30 -1.20 22.29 10.25
CA LEU A 30 -1.28 20.82 10.34
C LEU A 30 -0.72 20.13 9.09
N GLU A 31 -0.13 20.87 8.16
CA GLU A 31 0.63 20.33 7.03
C GLU A 31 1.91 19.71 7.61
N ASN A 32 1.71 18.54 8.20
CA ASN A 32 2.76 17.65 8.60
C ASN A 32 3.47 17.33 7.29
N SER A 33 4.69 17.84 7.12
CA SER A 33 5.59 17.48 6.02
C SER A 33 6.01 16.03 6.24
N ALA A 34 5.05 15.12 6.21
CA ALA A 34 5.27 13.71 6.06
C ALA A 34 5.89 13.59 4.68
N GLU A 35 7.22 13.59 4.64
CA GLU A 35 7.93 13.21 3.45
C GLU A 35 7.99 11.69 3.42
N LEU A 36 7.93 11.11 2.23
CA LEU A 36 8.19 9.69 2.08
C LEU A 36 9.66 9.43 2.43
N THR A 37 9.89 8.84 3.60
CA THR A 37 11.22 8.45 4.07
C THR A 37 11.48 6.98 3.76
N GLN A 38 12.75 6.64 3.50
CA GLN A 38 13.15 5.24 3.28
C GLN A 38 12.83 4.37 4.50
N GLU A 39 13.03 4.89 5.72
CA GLU A 39 12.80 4.16 6.97
C GLU A 39 11.33 3.75 7.12
N SER A 40 10.39 4.69 6.95
CA SER A 40 8.96 4.38 7.08
C SER A 40 8.48 3.42 5.99
N LEU A 41 8.98 3.58 4.76
CA LEU A 41 8.65 2.69 3.66
C LEU A 41 9.18 1.27 3.88
N GLN A 42 10.43 1.15 4.36
CA GLN A 42 11.06 -0.12 4.68
C GLN A 42 10.36 -0.80 5.85
N GLU A 43 9.99 -0.06 6.90
CA GLU A 43 9.24 -0.62 8.05
C GLU A 43 7.90 -1.19 7.60
N ASN A 44 7.11 -0.41 6.84
CA ASN A 44 5.82 -0.87 6.33
C ASN A 44 5.98 -2.09 5.41
N PHE A 45 7.00 -2.09 4.55
CA PHE A 45 7.30 -3.22 3.68
C PHE A 45 7.65 -4.47 4.48
N THR A 46 8.56 -4.36 5.45
CA THR A 46 8.98 -5.47 6.31
C THR A 46 7.79 -6.02 7.11
N ASN A 47 6.89 -5.15 7.59
CA ASN A 47 5.67 -5.57 8.28
C ASN A 47 4.74 -6.36 7.36
N LEU A 48 4.47 -5.87 6.14
CA LEU A 48 3.67 -6.58 5.14
C LEU A 48 4.30 -7.93 4.74
N GLU A 49 5.62 -7.98 4.58
CA GLU A 49 6.36 -9.21 4.29
C GLU A 49 6.22 -10.23 5.42
N LYS A 50 6.40 -9.80 6.67
CA LYS A 50 6.27 -10.67 7.85
C LYS A 50 4.84 -11.20 8.00
N GLU A 51 3.84 -10.35 7.84
CA GLU A 51 2.43 -10.74 7.89
C GLU A 51 2.08 -11.72 6.75
N ALA A 52 2.58 -11.48 5.53
CA ALA A 52 2.38 -12.38 4.40
C ALA A 52 3.01 -13.76 4.65
N ARG A 53 4.23 -13.79 5.21
CA ARG A 53 4.92 -15.03 5.59
C ARG A 53 4.15 -15.82 6.65
N GLN A 54 3.73 -15.15 7.72
CA GLN A 54 2.93 -15.76 8.79
C GLN A 54 1.61 -16.32 8.25
N THR A 55 0.94 -15.57 7.38
CA THR A 55 -0.29 -16.00 6.70
C THR A 55 -0.02 -17.24 5.84
N GLY A 56 1.05 -17.25 5.06
CA GLY A 56 1.44 -18.39 4.22
C GLY A 56 1.74 -19.65 5.04
N LEU A 57 2.43 -19.50 6.17
CA LEU A 57 2.70 -20.60 7.09
C LEU A 57 1.42 -21.16 7.72
N SER A 58 0.54 -20.30 8.24
CA SER A 58 -0.74 -20.72 8.83
C SER A 58 -1.62 -21.45 7.81
N ILE A 59 -1.72 -20.94 6.59
CA ILE A 59 -2.50 -21.57 5.51
C ILE A 59 -1.90 -22.92 5.14
N TYR A 60 -0.57 -22.99 5.07
CA TYR A 60 0.13 -24.24 4.78
C TYR A 60 -0.13 -25.30 5.86
N GLU A 61 -0.08 -24.92 7.14
CA GLU A 61 -0.42 -25.80 8.27
C GLU A 61 -1.88 -26.29 8.20
N ASP A 62 -2.83 -25.40 7.89
CA ASP A 62 -4.23 -25.78 7.70
C ASP A 62 -4.39 -26.83 6.58
N ILE A 63 -3.69 -26.66 5.45
CA ILE A 63 -3.73 -27.61 4.33
C ILE A 63 -3.18 -28.97 4.75
N LEU A 64 -2.08 -29.00 5.50
CA LEU A 64 -1.49 -30.25 6.01
C LEU A 64 -2.43 -30.98 6.97
N ASP A 65 -3.16 -30.23 7.79
CA ASP A 65 -4.19 -30.75 8.70
C ASP A 65 -5.49 -31.17 7.97
N GLY A 66 -5.59 -30.96 6.66
CA GLY A 66 -6.79 -31.23 5.86
C GLY A 66 -7.94 -30.26 6.11
N LYS A 67 -7.66 -29.09 6.71
CA LYS A 67 -8.63 -28.03 6.97
C LYS A 67 -8.74 -27.11 5.75
N THR A 68 -9.89 -26.44 5.63
CA THR A 68 -10.05 -25.35 4.66
C THR A 68 -9.32 -24.12 5.17
N PRO A 69 -8.43 -23.50 4.36
CA PRO A 69 -7.71 -22.30 4.76
C PRO A 69 -8.64 -21.17 5.19
N SER A 70 -8.40 -20.61 6.37
CA SER A 70 -9.14 -19.43 6.84
C SER A 70 -8.36 -18.17 6.51
N ILE A 71 -8.91 -17.33 5.63
CA ILE A 71 -8.27 -16.07 5.23
C ILE A 71 -9.07 -14.91 5.80
N ASN A 72 -8.59 -14.38 6.92
CA ASN A 72 -9.23 -13.25 7.60
C ASN A 72 -8.77 -11.88 7.07
N SER A 73 -7.71 -11.84 6.26
CA SER A 73 -7.13 -10.60 5.75
C SER A 73 -7.57 -10.31 4.31
N THR A 74 -8.20 -9.15 4.10
CA THR A 74 -8.49 -8.60 2.76
C THR A 74 -7.26 -7.95 2.12
N SER A 75 -6.17 -7.79 2.85
CA SER A 75 -4.96 -7.07 2.39
C SER A 75 -4.03 -7.93 1.54
N PHE A 76 -4.16 -9.25 1.61
CA PHE A 76 -3.32 -10.20 0.89
C PHE A 76 -4.09 -10.98 -0.19
N PHE A 77 -3.40 -11.28 -1.27
CA PHE A 77 -3.84 -12.22 -2.28
C PHE A 77 -3.20 -13.58 -2.02
N VAL A 78 -4.03 -14.61 -1.87
CA VAL A 78 -3.61 -15.97 -1.59
C VAL A 78 -3.90 -16.83 -2.80
N HIS A 79 -2.91 -17.61 -3.22
CA HIS A 79 -3.01 -18.58 -4.29
C HIS A 79 -2.37 -19.89 -3.85
N ILE A 80 -3.09 -21.00 -4.00
CA ILE A 80 -2.63 -22.33 -3.63
C ILE A 80 -2.58 -23.19 -4.89
N TYR A 81 -1.41 -23.76 -5.15
CA TYR A 81 -1.19 -24.67 -6.25
C TYR A 81 -0.98 -26.08 -5.70
N GLN A 82 -1.45 -27.08 -6.46
CA GLN A 82 -1.09 -28.47 -6.29
C GLN A 82 -0.30 -28.91 -7.54
N GLY A 83 0.98 -29.23 -7.35
CA GLY A 83 1.94 -29.24 -8.45
C GLY A 83 1.98 -27.88 -9.16
N ASP A 84 1.58 -27.85 -10.43
CA ASP A 84 1.51 -26.61 -11.22
C ASP A 84 0.08 -26.09 -11.41
N SER A 85 -0.95 -26.78 -10.91
CA SER A 85 -2.33 -26.37 -11.08
C SER A 85 -2.81 -25.52 -9.90
N LEU A 86 -3.35 -24.34 -10.19
CA LEU A 86 -4.03 -23.50 -9.20
C LEU A 86 -5.33 -24.17 -8.76
N ILE A 87 -5.42 -24.49 -7.47
CA ILE A 87 -6.59 -25.15 -6.87
C ILE A 87 -7.43 -24.21 -6.01
N TYR A 88 -6.86 -23.10 -5.55
CA TYR A 88 -7.57 -22.12 -4.73
C TYR A 88 -7.00 -20.71 -4.89
N TRP A 89 -7.87 -19.70 -4.84
CA TRP A 89 -7.50 -18.29 -4.76
C TRP A 89 -8.59 -17.47 -4.05
N ASN A 90 -8.20 -16.42 -3.35
CA ASN A 90 -9.15 -15.58 -2.60
C ASN A 90 -9.66 -14.36 -3.39
N SER A 91 -9.05 -14.02 -4.53
CA SER A 91 -9.34 -12.78 -5.27
C SER A 91 -9.00 -12.89 -6.75
N ASN A 92 -9.79 -12.25 -7.60
CA ASN A 92 -9.54 -12.14 -9.05
C ASN A 92 -8.78 -10.85 -9.45
N LYS A 93 -8.31 -10.06 -8.48
CA LYS A 93 -7.57 -8.81 -8.75
C LYS A 93 -6.16 -9.04 -9.28
N LEU A 94 -5.60 -10.24 -9.10
CA LEU A 94 -4.27 -10.61 -9.55
C LEU A 94 -4.39 -11.36 -10.90
N PRO A 95 -3.85 -10.84 -12.02
CA PRO A 95 -3.99 -11.45 -13.34
C PRO A 95 -2.97 -12.59 -13.49
N ILE A 96 -3.35 -13.76 -13.01
CA ILE A 96 -2.52 -14.97 -13.06
C ILE A 96 -3.16 -16.07 -13.90
N SER A 97 -2.31 -16.98 -14.36
CA SER A 97 -2.71 -18.18 -15.07
C SER A 97 -3.20 -19.26 -14.09
N LYS A 98 -4.05 -20.17 -14.58
CA LYS A 98 -4.43 -21.39 -13.85
C LYS A 98 -3.24 -22.32 -13.62
N TYR A 99 -2.21 -22.20 -14.44
CA TYR A 99 -0.96 -22.94 -14.29
C TYR A 99 0.16 -22.03 -13.79
N ALA A 100 1.03 -22.57 -12.94
CA ALA A 100 2.26 -21.91 -12.50
C ALA A 100 3.12 -21.50 -13.71
N GLN A 101 3.64 -20.27 -13.66
CA GLN A 101 4.50 -19.68 -14.68
C GLN A 101 5.77 -19.10 -14.01
N PRO A 102 6.85 -18.84 -14.76
CA PRO A 102 8.08 -18.30 -14.19
C PRO A 102 7.90 -17.00 -13.39
N GLN A 103 6.92 -16.16 -13.77
CA GLN A 103 6.62 -14.92 -13.06
C GLN A 103 5.75 -15.11 -11.81
N PHE A 104 4.99 -16.20 -11.71
CA PHE A 104 4.09 -16.47 -10.57
C PHE A 104 3.61 -17.93 -10.55
N PRO A 105 3.59 -18.62 -9.38
CA PRO A 105 4.00 -18.15 -8.05
C PRO A 105 5.52 -17.99 -7.93
N THR A 106 5.96 -17.03 -7.12
CA THR A 106 7.39 -16.74 -6.91
C THR A 106 7.64 -16.28 -5.48
N ASN A 107 8.91 -16.31 -5.04
CA ASN A 107 9.36 -15.70 -3.78
C ASN A 107 10.14 -14.43 -4.10
N GLY A 108 9.52 -13.28 -3.88
CA GLY A 108 10.09 -11.96 -4.17
C GLY A 108 9.18 -11.11 -5.06
N ARG A 109 9.79 -10.18 -5.79
CA ARG A 109 9.09 -9.23 -6.67
C ARG A 109 8.50 -9.95 -7.90
N ALA A 110 7.22 -9.72 -8.17
CA ALA A 110 6.52 -10.18 -9.36
C ALA A 110 5.97 -8.99 -10.17
N GLN A 111 6.26 -8.96 -11.46
CA GLN A 111 5.65 -8.02 -12.40
C GLN A 111 4.51 -8.71 -13.14
N LEU A 112 3.30 -8.20 -12.97
CA LEU A 112 2.10 -8.69 -13.65
C LEU A 112 1.50 -7.61 -14.54
N GLN A 113 0.47 -7.97 -15.30
CA GLN A 113 -0.13 -7.09 -16.32
C GLN A 113 -0.68 -5.77 -15.75
N ASN A 114 -1.12 -5.77 -14.49
CA ASN A 114 -1.75 -4.62 -13.84
C ASN A 114 -0.91 -3.98 -12.74
N GLY A 115 0.33 -4.43 -12.53
CA GLY A 115 1.16 -3.84 -11.48
C GLY A 115 2.35 -4.67 -11.01
N TRP A 116 2.98 -4.13 -9.97
CA TRP A 116 4.08 -4.72 -9.25
C TRP A 116 3.58 -5.27 -7.92
N TYR A 117 4.02 -6.49 -7.61
CA TYR A 117 3.64 -7.23 -6.42
C TYR A 117 4.88 -7.76 -5.73
N TYR A 118 4.76 -8.01 -4.43
CA TYR A 118 5.70 -8.83 -3.69
C TYR A 118 4.98 -10.10 -3.26
N ALA A 119 5.64 -11.24 -3.40
CA ALA A 119 5.09 -12.55 -3.10
C ALA A 119 6.01 -13.30 -2.15
N VAL A 120 5.43 -13.94 -1.15
CA VAL A 120 6.09 -14.88 -0.26
C VAL A 120 5.59 -16.28 -0.62
N LEU A 121 6.52 -17.19 -0.87
CA LEU A 121 6.21 -18.56 -1.28
C LEU A 121 6.59 -19.54 -0.18
N LYS A 122 5.62 -20.36 0.23
CA LYS A 122 5.85 -21.56 1.02
C LYS A 122 5.48 -22.77 0.17
N GLU A 123 6.46 -23.62 -0.14
CA GLU A 123 6.24 -24.80 -0.98
C GLU A 123 6.88 -26.08 -0.43
N ASP A 124 6.32 -27.20 -0.86
CA ASP A 124 6.89 -28.55 -0.79
C ASP A 124 6.66 -29.26 -2.14
N GLU A 125 6.86 -30.59 -2.19
CA GLU A 125 6.66 -31.37 -3.42
C GLU A 125 5.21 -31.42 -3.91
N ARG A 126 4.22 -31.13 -3.05
CA ARG A 126 2.80 -31.32 -3.33
C ARG A 126 2.06 -30.00 -3.50
N PHE A 127 2.32 -29.03 -2.64
CA PHE A 127 1.61 -27.78 -2.54
C PHE A 127 2.54 -26.57 -2.61
N LYS A 128 2.08 -25.52 -3.28
CA LYS A 128 2.72 -24.20 -3.28
C LYS A 128 1.71 -23.17 -2.78
N VAL A 129 1.95 -22.60 -1.61
CA VAL A 129 1.15 -21.55 -1.00
C VAL A 129 1.86 -20.23 -1.25
N CYS A 130 1.26 -19.40 -2.10
CA CYS A 130 1.79 -18.09 -2.45
C CYS A 130 0.89 -17.00 -1.87
N VAL A 131 1.45 -16.19 -0.98
CA VAL A 131 0.80 -15.02 -0.40
C VAL A 131 1.46 -13.78 -0.96
N SER A 132 0.68 -12.85 -1.50
CA SER A 132 1.21 -11.68 -2.17
C SER A 132 0.45 -10.42 -1.80
N PHE A 133 1.13 -9.28 -1.89
CA PHE A 133 0.53 -7.96 -1.74
C PHE A 133 0.96 -7.04 -2.87
N LEU A 134 0.12 -6.06 -3.15
CA LEU A 134 0.38 -5.03 -4.14
C LEU A 134 1.51 -4.10 -3.64
N ILE A 135 2.46 -3.78 -4.52
CA ILE A 135 3.40 -2.67 -4.32
C ILE A 135 2.80 -1.42 -5.00
N LYS A 136 2.54 -1.51 -6.32
CA LYS A 136 1.98 -0.40 -7.10
C LYS A 136 1.17 -0.92 -8.29
N GLN A 137 -0.01 -0.35 -8.52
CA GLN A 137 -0.78 -0.59 -9.75
C GLN A 137 -0.16 0.16 -10.93
N LYS A 138 -0.06 -0.51 -12.07
CA LYS A 138 0.50 0.06 -13.29
C LYS A 138 -0.33 -0.36 -14.49
N TYR A 139 -1.08 0.61 -15.03
CA TYR A 139 -1.83 0.55 -16.27
C TYR A 139 -1.24 1.54 -17.27
N SER A 140 -1.39 1.25 -18.56
CA SER A 140 -1.01 2.15 -19.65
C SER A 140 -1.87 3.43 -19.70
N TYR A 141 -3.05 3.40 -19.10
CA TYR A 141 -4.00 4.52 -19.06
C TYR A 141 -4.43 4.79 -17.61
N ASN A 142 -4.54 6.07 -17.25
CA ASN A 142 -5.03 6.50 -15.94
C ASN A 142 -6.37 7.23 -16.12
N ASN A 143 -7.44 6.71 -15.51
CA ASN A 143 -8.78 7.29 -15.57
C ASN A 143 -9.51 7.06 -14.24
N ALA A 144 -10.76 7.51 -14.13
CA ALA A 144 -11.56 7.41 -12.89
C ALA A 144 -11.74 5.97 -12.37
N SER A 145 -11.57 4.95 -13.22
CA SER A 145 -11.69 3.53 -12.87
C SER A 145 -10.33 2.79 -12.81
N LEU A 146 -9.29 3.33 -13.45
CA LEU A 146 -7.94 2.74 -13.51
C LEU A 146 -6.95 3.76 -12.97
N VAL A 147 -6.57 3.60 -11.70
CA VAL A 147 -5.68 4.53 -11.02
C VAL A 147 -4.34 3.86 -10.74
N ASN A 148 -3.26 4.47 -11.23
CA ASN A 148 -1.90 4.04 -10.93
C ASN A 148 -1.50 4.54 -9.54
N SER A 149 -1.80 3.75 -8.52
CA SER A 149 -1.49 4.08 -7.13
C SER A 149 -0.63 3.01 -6.45
N VAL A 150 0.18 3.46 -5.50
CA VAL A 150 0.85 2.60 -4.52
C VAL A 150 -0.16 2.00 -3.55
N ASN A 151 0.16 0.83 -2.98
CA ASN A 151 -0.62 0.23 -1.92
C ASN A 151 -0.65 1.16 -0.68
N PRO A 152 -1.85 1.58 -0.19
CA PRO A 152 -1.96 2.47 0.96
C PRO A 152 -1.34 1.94 2.25
N SER A 153 -1.25 0.61 2.42
CA SER A 153 -0.58 -0.02 3.56
C SER A 153 0.94 0.07 3.48
N LEU A 154 1.49 0.28 2.28
CA LEU A 154 2.92 0.44 2.05
C LEU A 154 3.32 1.92 2.19
N SER A 155 2.58 2.82 1.52
CA SER A 155 2.83 4.26 1.59
C SER A 155 1.57 5.06 1.27
N ARG A 156 1.46 6.23 1.89
CA ARG A 156 0.47 7.26 1.55
C ARG A 156 0.86 8.06 0.31
N PHE A 157 2.14 8.09 -0.02
CA PHE A 157 2.70 8.81 -1.16
C PHE A 157 2.82 7.88 -2.36
N ASN A 158 2.47 8.40 -3.53
CA ASN A 158 2.73 7.70 -4.78
C ASN A 158 4.21 7.82 -5.12
N PHE A 159 4.77 6.77 -5.72
CA PHE A 159 6.13 6.74 -6.23
C PHE A 159 6.20 5.75 -7.39
N ASP A 160 7.14 5.91 -8.29
CA ASP A 160 7.45 4.94 -9.33
C ASP A 160 8.46 3.90 -8.85
N ILE A 161 8.42 2.75 -9.52
CA ILE A 161 9.25 1.58 -9.20
C ILE A 161 10.50 1.61 -10.07
N GLY A 162 11.65 1.84 -9.45
CA GLY A 162 12.97 1.62 -10.05
C GLY A 162 13.42 0.17 -9.87
N LEU A 163 14.10 -0.35 -10.89
CA LEU A 163 14.58 -1.73 -10.97
C LEU A 163 16.08 -1.86 -10.69
N GLN A 164 16.76 -0.73 -10.45
CA GLN A 164 18.19 -0.64 -10.23
C GLN A 164 18.45 0.02 -8.87
N GLU A 165 19.56 -0.34 -8.23
CA GLU A 165 19.94 0.17 -6.90
C GLU A 165 20.46 1.62 -6.92
N GLU A 166 20.50 2.26 -8.09
CA GLU A 166 21.17 3.55 -8.29
C GLU A 166 20.23 4.76 -8.13
N GLU A 167 18.91 4.55 -8.07
CA GLU A 167 17.92 5.64 -8.10
C GLU A 167 16.87 5.50 -6.98
N GLY A 168 16.66 6.56 -6.19
CA GLY A 168 15.54 6.64 -5.24
C GLY A 168 15.76 5.97 -3.88
N LEU A 169 14.67 5.69 -3.17
CA LEU A 169 14.70 5.08 -1.83
C LEU A 169 14.75 3.56 -1.96
N LEU A 170 15.78 2.92 -1.40
CA LEU A 170 16.01 1.49 -1.59
C LEU A 170 15.19 0.67 -0.62
N ILE A 171 14.48 -0.33 -1.15
CA ILE A 171 13.72 -1.30 -0.36
C ILE A 171 14.31 -2.69 -0.55
N ARG A 172 14.59 -3.32 0.59
CA ARG A 172 15.21 -4.63 0.69
C ARG A 172 14.29 -5.62 1.40
N ASP A 173 14.47 -6.90 1.09
CA ASP A 173 13.79 -7.98 1.79
C ASP A 173 14.47 -8.27 3.14
N GLU A 174 13.89 -9.20 3.92
CA GLU A 174 14.47 -9.67 5.18
C GLU A 174 15.90 -10.23 5.05
N ASN A 175 16.28 -10.71 3.86
CA ASN A 175 17.59 -11.28 3.55
C ASN A 175 18.57 -10.22 3.04
N ASN A 176 18.18 -8.94 3.08
CA ASN A 176 18.93 -7.79 2.59
C ASN A 176 19.14 -7.77 1.05
N ASN A 177 18.38 -8.58 0.31
CA ASN A 177 18.35 -8.52 -1.15
C ASN A 177 17.54 -7.32 -1.60
N PHE A 178 17.97 -6.69 -2.69
CA PHE A 178 17.23 -5.59 -3.29
C PHE A 178 15.91 -6.05 -3.91
N VAL A 179 14.81 -5.38 -3.53
CA VAL A 179 13.48 -5.65 -4.07
C VAL A 179 13.09 -4.60 -5.09
N PHE A 180 13.12 -3.32 -4.72
CA PHE A 180 12.83 -2.22 -5.64
C PHE A 180 13.37 -0.91 -5.07
N SER A 181 13.41 0.11 -5.90
CA SER A 181 13.62 1.48 -5.44
C SER A 181 12.39 2.36 -5.68
N ALA A 182 12.11 3.23 -4.71
CA ALA A 182 10.96 4.14 -4.75
C ALA A 182 11.43 5.50 -5.29
N ILE A 183 11.03 5.82 -6.51
CA ILE A 183 11.38 7.06 -7.20
C ILE A 183 10.20 8.02 -7.12
N GLN A 184 10.38 9.17 -6.47
CA GLN A 184 9.33 10.20 -6.45
C GLN A 184 9.49 11.14 -7.64
N SER A 185 8.48 11.19 -8.51
CA SER A 185 8.38 12.27 -9.50
C SER A 185 7.80 13.55 -8.84
N GLU A 186 8.11 14.73 -9.39
CA GLU A 186 7.47 15.98 -8.94
C GLU A 186 5.95 15.95 -9.10
N GLN A 187 5.44 15.25 -10.12
CA GLN A 187 4.01 15.07 -10.35
C GLN A 187 3.35 14.18 -9.28
N ASP A 188 4.06 13.17 -8.77
CA ASP A 188 3.55 12.32 -7.69
C ASP A 188 3.47 13.07 -6.35
N LYS A 189 4.42 13.98 -6.09
CA LYS A 189 4.33 14.90 -4.94
C LYS A 189 3.06 15.74 -5.03
N LEU A 190 2.80 16.37 -6.17
CA LEU A 190 1.59 17.18 -6.39
C LEU A 190 0.30 16.37 -6.26
N TRP A 191 0.25 15.12 -6.76
CA TRP A 191 -0.94 14.27 -6.66
C TRP A 191 -1.25 13.82 -5.23
N SER A 192 -0.22 13.53 -4.43
CA SER A 192 -0.38 13.17 -3.02
C SER A 192 -0.95 14.34 -2.20
N LEU A 193 -0.51 15.57 -2.50
CA LEU A 193 -1.03 16.80 -1.90
C LEU A 193 -2.50 17.01 -2.27
N THR A 194 -2.90 16.87 -3.54
CA THR A 194 -4.29 17.14 -3.94
C THR A 194 -5.30 16.13 -3.42
N ASN A 195 -4.93 14.84 -3.34
CA ASN A 195 -5.86 13.80 -2.89
C ASN A 195 -5.88 13.59 -1.37
N GLY A 196 -4.79 13.94 -0.68
CA GLY A 196 -4.80 14.03 0.79
C GLY A 196 -5.91 14.97 1.27
N PHE A 197 -6.14 16.07 0.57
CA PHE A 197 -7.20 17.04 0.89
C PHE A 197 -8.63 16.50 0.71
N TRP A 198 -8.91 15.67 -0.30
CA TRP A 198 -10.27 15.17 -0.54
C TRP A 198 -10.66 13.98 0.36
N SER A 199 -9.69 13.24 0.90
CA SER A 199 -9.99 12.15 1.86
C SER A 199 -10.53 12.65 3.21
N TYR A 200 -10.30 13.92 3.57
CA TYR A 200 -10.85 14.55 4.78
C TYR A 200 -12.16 15.30 4.54
N ALA A 201 -12.61 15.44 3.29
CA ALA A 201 -13.82 16.19 2.94
C ALA A 201 -15.09 15.32 2.82
N LEU A 202 -14.96 13.99 2.97
CA LEU A 202 -16.07 13.02 2.91
C LEU A 202 -16.29 12.23 4.21
N LEU A 203 -15.79 12.74 5.34
CA LEU A 203 -16.20 12.35 6.70
C LEU A 203 -16.87 13.55 7.38
#